data_AF-A0A9D8QBD9-F1
#
_entry.id   AF-A0A9D8QBD9-F1
#
_cell.length_a   1.000
_cell.length_b   1.000
_cell.length_c   1.000
_cell.angle_alpha   90.00
_cell.angle_beta   90.00
_cell.angle_gamma   90.00
#
_symmetry.space_group_name_H-M   'P 1'
#
loop_
_entity.id
_entity.type
_entity.pdbx_description
1 polymer ?
#
loop_
_entity_poly.entity_id
_entity_poly.type
_entity_poly.pdbx_seq_one_letter_code
_entity_poly.pdbx_strand_id
1 'polypeptide(L)'
;MARANLISDLTPAQVATALGWESAKVFQEKLGDYLKRGFPAPDPMTGRFDPEAVERWRRARSPHLFPELTTAPTARNAQALAAERRQRKWGTA
;
A
#
# COMPACT_ATOMS: atom_id res chain seq x y z
N MET A 1 27.44 -12.28 9.65
CA MET A 1 26.07 -12.56 9.16
C MET A 1 25.11 -11.63 9.89
N ALA A 2 24.52 -10.66 9.20
CA ALA A 2 23.56 -9.74 9.81
C ALA A 2 22.30 -10.55 10.18
N ARG A 3 21.92 -10.57 11.46
CA ARG A 3 20.62 -11.11 11.86
C ARG A 3 19.58 -10.16 11.26
N ALA A 4 18.80 -10.65 10.29
CA ALA A 4 17.61 -9.93 9.86
C ALA A 4 16.75 -9.73 11.11
N ASN A 5 16.63 -8.48 11.57
CA ASN A 5 15.81 -8.15 12.71
C ASN A 5 14.37 -8.32 12.25
N LEU A 6 13.80 -9.50 12.47
CA LEU A 6 12.44 -9.81 12.04
C LEU A 6 11.51 -8.91 12.86
N ILE A 7 10.95 -7.89 12.22
CA ILE A 7 9.92 -7.07 12.85
C ILE A 7 8.72 -8.00 13.03
N SER A 8 8.25 -8.15 14.27
CA SER A 8 7.09 -8.99 14.56
C SER A 8 5.83 -8.41 13.91
N ASP A 9 4.97 -9.30 13.41
CA ASP A 9 3.69 -8.89 12.85
C ASP A 9 2.84 -8.14 13.88
N LEU A 10 2.10 -7.14 13.40
CA LEU A 10 1.31 -6.26 14.24
C LEU A 10 -0.05 -6.88 14.56
N THR A 11 -0.43 -6.80 15.83
CA THR A 11 -1.81 -7.09 16.25
C THR A 11 -2.76 -5.97 15.80
N PRO A 12 -4.08 -6.24 15.70
CA PRO A 12 -5.07 -5.21 15.39
C PRO A 12 -5.03 -4.01 16.33
N ALA A 13 -4.69 -4.21 17.60
CA ALA A 13 -4.54 -3.13 18.58
C ALA A 13 -3.34 -2.24 18.28
N GLN A 14 -2.18 -2.81 17.94
CA GLN A 14 -1.00 -2.03 17.55
C GLN A 14 -1.24 -1.23 16.28
N VAL A 15 -1.94 -1.82 15.29
CA VAL A 15 -2.34 -1.11 14.06
C VAL A 15 -3.30 0.03 14.39
N ALA A 16 -4.30 -0.20 15.25
CA ALA A 16 -5.24 0.82 15.68
C ALA A 16 -4.51 2.02 16.30
N THR A 17 -3.59 1.78 17.23
CA THR A 17 -2.76 2.83 17.85
C THR A 17 -1.91 3.58 16.79
N ALA A 18 -1.27 2.87 15.86
CA ALA A 18 -0.45 3.48 14.81
C ALA A 18 -1.25 4.34 13.81
N LEU A 19 -2.55 4.08 13.71
CA LEU A 19 -3.50 4.84 12.88
C LEU A 19 -4.23 5.94 13.67
N GLY A 20 -4.02 6.02 14.99
CA GLY A 20 -4.65 7.02 15.86
C GLY A 20 -6.06 6.66 16.34
N TRP A 21 -6.45 5.39 16.26
CA TRP A 21 -7.73 4.92 16.80
C TRP A 21 -7.62 4.63 18.30
N GLU A 22 -8.67 4.96 19.05
CA GLU A 22 -8.74 4.75 20.49
C GLU A 22 -8.86 3.27 20.89
N SER A 23 -9.34 2.42 20.00
CA SER A 23 -9.55 0.99 20.27
C SER A 23 -9.42 0.12 19.03
N ALA A 24 -8.92 -1.10 19.23
CA ALA A 24 -8.87 -2.15 18.22
C ALA A 24 -10.25 -2.48 17.64
N LYS A 25 -11.31 -2.40 18.46
CA LYS A 25 -12.68 -2.70 18.04
C LYS A 25 -13.18 -1.70 17.01
N VAL A 26 -12.97 -0.41 17.27
CA VAL A 26 -13.36 0.68 16.35
C VAL A 26 -12.60 0.55 15.03
N PHE A 27 -11.31 0.22 15.09
CA PHE A 27 -10.52 -0.08 13.89
C PHE A 27 -11.10 -1.26 13.10
N GLN A 28 -11.44 -2.37 13.77
CA GLN A 28 -12.00 -3.56 13.13
C GLN A 28 -13.36 -3.29 12.46
N GLU A 29 -14.23 -2.50 13.09
CA GLU A 29 -15.51 -2.07 12.49
C GLU A 29 -15.31 -1.27 11.20
N LYS A 30 -14.21 -0.51 11.11
CA LYS A 30 -13.83 0.27 9.92
C LYS A 30 -12.89 -0.46 8.97
N LEU A 31 -12.45 -1.67 9.31
CA LEU A 31 -11.48 -2.41 8.51
C LEU A 31 -12.00 -2.66 7.09
N GLY A 32 -13.28 -2.98 6.93
CA GLY A 32 -13.90 -3.16 5.61
C GLY A 32 -13.76 -1.95 4.70
N ASP A 33 -13.92 -0.73 5.23
CA ASP A 33 -13.76 0.51 4.46
C ASP A 33 -12.28 0.80 4.16
N TYR A 34 -11.39 0.44 5.08
CA TYR A 34 -9.95 0.54 4.87
C TYR A 34 -9.47 -0.41 3.77
N LEU A 35 -9.94 -1.66 3.76
CA LEU A 35 -9.61 -2.65 2.72
C LEU A 35 -10.06 -2.17 1.34
N LYS A 36 -11.26 -1.58 1.23
CA LYS A 36 -11.73 -0.95 -0.03
C LYS A 36 -10.83 0.19 -0.50
N ARG A 37 -10.15 0.88 0.42
CA ARG A 37 -9.17 1.94 0.15
C ARG A 37 -7.74 1.42 -0.07
N GLY A 38 -7.57 0.10 -0.18
CA GLY A 38 -6.27 -0.54 -0.40
C GLY A 38 -5.40 -0.66 0.85
N PHE A 39 -5.98 -0.59 2.05
CA PHE A 39 -5.26 -0.95 3.27
C PHE A 39 -4.84 -2.44 3.22
N PRO A 40 -3.65 -2.82 3.73
CA PRO A 40 -3.21 -4.21 3.73
C PRO A 40 -4.17 -5.12 4.50
N ALA A 41 -4.48 -6.27 3.91
CA ALA A 41 -5.25 -7.31 4.57
C ALA A 41 -4.41 -7.97 5.68
N PRO A 42 -5.05 -8.37 6.80
CA PRO A 42 -4.37 -9.21 7.77
C PRO A 42 -4.09 -10.59 7.18
N ASP A 43 -3.05 -11.24 7.69
CA ASP A 43 -2.77 -12.64 7.41
C ASP A 43 -3.97 -13.51 7.83
N PRO A 44 -4.47 -14.39 6.93
CA PRO A 44 -5.70 -15.13 7.16
C PRO A 44 -5.58 -16.21 8.25
N MET A 45 -4.36 -16.66 8.58
CA MET A 45 -4.14 -17.68 9.60
C MET A 45 -3.96 -17.08 11.00
N THR A 46 -3.28 -15.94 11.09
CA THR A 46 -2.87 -15.32 12.35
C THR A 46 -3.68 -14.07 12.71
N GLY A 47 -4.37 -13.48 11.74
CA GLY A 47 -5.10 -12.21 11.91
C GLY A 47 -4.19 -11.01 12.16
N ARG A 48 -2.87 -11.14 11.88
CA ARG A 48 -1.88 -10.09 12.10
C ARG A 48 -1.55 -9.34 10.82
N PHE A 49 -0.97 -8.16 10.97
CA PHE A 49 -0.66 -7.28 9.85
C PHE A 49 0.85 -7.17 9.67
N ASP A 50 1.28 -7.14 8.42
CA ASP A 50 2.66 -6.84 8.07
C ASP A 50 2.97 -5.36 8.42
N PRO A 51 3.99 -5.11 9.28
CA PRO A 51 4.35 -3.76 9.71
C PRO A 51 4.84 -2.88 8.56
N GLU A 52 5.55 -3.42 7.57
CA GLU A 52 5.99 -2.66 6.41
C GLU A 52 4.81 -2.28 5.52
N ALA A 53 3.86 -3.20 5.34
CA ALA A 53 2.68 -2.94 4.51
C ALA A 53 1.82 -1.81 5.10
N VAL A 54 1.63 -1.82 6.43
CA VAL A 54 0.91 -0.75 7.14
C VAL A 54 1.63 0.58 6.99
N GLU A 55 2.96 0.60 7.18
CA GLU A 55 3.74 1.83 7.08
C GLU A 55 3.76 2.40 5.65
N ARG A 56 3.92 1.55 4.63
CA ARG A 56 3.83 1.98 3.22
C ARG A 56 2.48 2.61 2.93
N TRP A 57 1.38 2.00 3.37
CA TRP A 57 0.05 2.57 3.20
C TRP A 57 -0.11 3.92 3.93
N ARG A 58 0.42 4.03 5.16
CA ARG A 58 0.39 5.30 5.91
C ARG A 58 1.10 6.42 5.15
N ARG A 59 2.27 6.14 4.58
CA ARG A 59 3.05 7.10 3.80
C ARG A 59 2.40 7.46 2.47
N ALA A 60 1.83 6.48 1.77
CA ALA A 60 1.12 6.70 0.50
C ALA A 60 -0.07 7.68 0.64
N ARG A 61 -0.66 7.83 1.83
CA ARG A 61 -1.71 8.85 2.10
C ARG A 61 -1.19 10.29 2.10
N SER A 62 0.10 10.48 2.30
CA SER A 62 0.76 11.79 2.32
C SER A 62 1.76 11.89 1.18
N PRO A 63 1.30 11.87 -0.09
CA PRO A 63 2.18 11.80 -1.27
C PRO A 63 3.10 13.01 -1.41
N HIS A 64 2.75 14.14 -0.78
CA HIS A 64 3.58 15.35 -0.73
C HIS A 64 4.80 15.19 0.19
N LEU A 65 4.76 14.29 1.18
CA LEU A 65 5.88 13.99 2.08
C LEU A 65 6.71 12.79 1.59
N PHE A 66 6.10 11.90 0.80
CA PHE A 66 6.72 10.66 0.32
C PHE A 66 6.49 10.47 -1.18
N PRO A 67 7.02 11.38 -2.03
CA PRO A 67 6.80 11.33 -3.47
C PRO A 67 7.31 10.04 -4.12
N GLU A 68 8.31 9.39 -3.55
CA GLU A 68 8.90 8.12 -4.01
C GLU A 68 7.97 6.91 -3.89
N LEU A 69 6.95 6.97 -3.02
CA LEU A 69 5.96 5.91 -2.84
C LEU A 69 4.74 6.08 -3.73
N THR A 70 4.59 7.23 -4.37
CA THR A 70 3.66 7.45 -5.47
C THR A 70 4.40 7.28 -6.79
N THR A 71 4.03 6.29 -7.59
CA THR A 71 4.52 6.17 -8.97
C THR A 71 4.27 7.51 -9.67
N ALA A 72 5.33 8.18 -10.12
CA ALA A 72 5.20 9.43 -10.87
C ALA A 72 4.21 9.20 -12.03
N PRO A 73 3.26 10.12 -12.28
CA PRO A 73 2.25 9.92 -13.31
C PRO A 73 2.96 9.70 -14.66
N THR A 74 2.92 8.47 -15.16
CA THR A 74 3.44 8.14 -16.49
C THR A 74 2.43 8.60 -17.53
N ALA A 75 2.92 9.46 -18.44
CA ALA A 75 2.29 10.09 -19.61
C ALA A 75 0.84 10.65 -19.47
N ARG A 76 0.77 11.97 -19.30
CA ARG A 76 -0.44 12.83 -19.31
C ARG A 76 -1.06 13.11 -20.71
N ASN A 77 -0.55 12.54 -21.81
CA ASN A 77 -0.98 12.92 -23.16
C ASN A 77 -1.36 11.71 -24.03
N ALA A 78 -2.58 11.73 -24.58
CA ALA A 78 -3.17 10.65 -25.38
C ALA A 78 -2.34 10.30 -26.63
N GLN A 79 -1.61 11.28 -27.20
CA GLN A 79 -0.74 11.05 -28.36
C GLN A 79 0.44 10.13 -28.04
N ALA A 80 1.00 10.21 -26.83
CA ALA A 80 2.10 9.35 -26.40
C ALA A 80 1.66 7.88 -26.27
N LEU A 81 0.47 7.65 -25.72
CA LEU A 81 -0.12 6.31 -25.59
C LEU A 81 -0.46 5.70 -26.96
N ALA A 82 -0.90 6.52 -27.92
CA ALA A 82 -1.18 6.07 -29.28
C ALA A 82 0.09 5.68 -30.05
N ALA A 83 1.19 6.40 -29.84
CA ALA A 83 2.49 6.07 -30.43
C ALA A 83 3.05 4.76 -29.86
N GLU A 84 2.99 4.57 -28.53
CA GLU A 84 3.43 3.34 -27.86
C GLU A 84 2.64 2.11 -28.32
N ARG A 85 1.31 2.22 -28.42
CA ARG A 85 0.45 1.15 -28.93
C ARG A 85 0.73 0.79 -30.39
N ARG A 86 1.11 1.78 -31.21
CA ARG A 86 1.47 1.57 -32.61
C ARG A 86 2.80 0.84 -32.74
N GLN A 87 3.80 1.20 -31.93
CA GLN A 87 5.08 0.50 -31.90
C GLN A 87 4.93 -0.96 -31.44
N ARG A 88 4.11 -1.23 -30.41
CA ARG A 88 3.86 -2.62 -29.97
C ARG A 88 3.12 -3.49 -30.99
N LYS A 89 2.25 -2.90 -31.82
CA LYS A 89 1.49 -3.64 -32.85
C LYS A 89 2.30 -3.96 -34.10
N TRP A 90 3.38 -3.25 -34.37
CA TRP A 90 4.15 -3.35 -35.61
C TRP A 90 5.64 -3.65 -35.41
N GLY A 91 6.13 -3.63 -34.16
CA GLY A 91 7.49 -4.03 -33.79
C GLY A 91 7.59 -5.52 -33.53
N THR A 92 7.50 -6.33 -34.57
CA THR A 92 8.04 -7.71 -34.58
C THR A 92 8.42 -8.06 -36.00
N ALA A 93 9.61 -7.61 -36.38
CA ALA A 93 10.48 -8.18 -37.41
C ALA A 93 11.91 -7.74 -37.08
#